data_AF-A0A6C2UMK2-F1
#
_entry.id   AF-A0A6C2UMK2-F1
#
_cell.length_a   1.000
_cell.length_b   1.000
_cell.length_c   1.000
_cell.angle_alpha   90.00
_cell.angle_beta   90.00
_cell.angle_gamma   90.00
#
_symmetry.space_group_name_H-M   'P 1'
#
loop_
_entity.id
_entity.type
_entity.pdbx_description
1 polymer ?
#
loop_
_entity_poly.entity_id
_entity_poly.type
_entity_poly.pdbx_seq_one_letter_code
_entity_poly.pdbx_strand_id
1 'polypeptide(L)'
;MKSTPPSSKSGQAIIFLVMVVVIGLFVVVWNFDLHRVISTKLQIRNMGDSAALSAARWQGHTLNMIGELNLIQAAIMTANVYSPDDPIPADVPAIHELRQRLALIGPLSAFTAAQQAAFNNGAFHDPELKQDIEFMAAEVKEQLDSGVPEPYDGAFEEYAAMLGVVAQTAAVGSYTLDLGGHPLESLRFYAAIAQAAAGWWCLMDDFSDVLGYYNGYTSWESGVKHYEGENDFFKLKVYAFTNVHENSSGEMHGWRPGTAMASSNDYTGGLYGYLETNEVFNMQGADGGNIQALYMLEDVAWHAYSGNWDNKWPLSTETASANNAGSGFPFRADVRPEYDYMGAEAGISISSSIEKGIISRNDDDSVDLDYKCKAKPFGYLTAEPTDPTLKTFYTTSGGDIRVPPYYFGLVLPAFREVRLVHSDIGDPVLSPAFYKHVKYHLHPYLNDGLGALDPNCPYCRLLAIWEELDLEAGQAWLDEANSKSGSDNPCYTEPGGGGGAGGGASGGS
;
A
#
# COMPACT_ATOMS: atom_id res chain seq x y z
N MET A 1 19.62 -82.41 38.73
CA MET A 1 19.42 -81.80 37.40
C MET A 1 18.74 -80.44 37.59
N LYS A 2 19.39 -79.33 37.21
CA LYS A 2 18.81 -77.98 37.27
C LYS A 2 18.05 -77.72 35.97
N SER A 3 16.74 -77.49 36.04
CA SER A 3 15.94 -77.07 34.89
C SER A 3 16.18 -75.57 34.63
N THR A 4 16.79 -75.24 33.50
CA THR A 4 16.87 -73.87 33.00
C THR A 4 15.50 -73.41 32.52
N PRO A 5 15.00 -72.23 32.93
CA PRO A 5 13.74 -71.71 32.45
C PRO A 5 13.83 -71.36 30.95
N PRO A 6 12.76 -71.58 30.17
CA PRO A 6 12.72 -71.23 28.75
C PRO A 6 12.88 -69.72 28.57
N SER A 7 13.75 -69.32 27.63
CA SER A 7 14.07 -67.92 27.35
C SER A 7 12.88 -67.19 26.71
N SER A 8 12.23 -66.30 27.46
CA SER A 8 11.08 -65.49 27.05
C SER A 8 11.41 -64.35 26.06
N LYS A 9 12.49 -64.44 25.28
CA LYS A 9 12.99 -63.33 24.45
C LYS A 9 12.27 -63.12 23.10
N SER A 10 11.41 -64.06 22.68
CA SER A 10 10.75 -63.99 21.36
C SER A 10 9.63 -62.92 21.28
N GLY A 11 8.90 -62.66 22.35
CA GLY A 11 7.81 -61.67 22.36
C GLY A 11 8.30 -60.21 22.29
N GLN A 12 9.47 -59.91 22.86
CA GLN A 12 10.04 -58.56 22.84
C GLN A 12 10.49 -58.12 21.44
N ALA A 13 10.99 -59.06 20.62
CA ALA A 13 11.42 -58.76 19.25
C ALA A 13 10.24 -58.36 18.35
N ILE A 14 9.08 -59.00 18.53
CA ILE A 14 7.86 -58.69 17.76
C ILE A 14 7.33 -57.31 18.15
N ILE A 15 7.26 -57.00 19.45
CA ILE A 15 6.81 -55.69 19.94
C ILE A 15 7.73 -54.57 19.42
N PHE A 16 9.04 -54.78 19.46
CA PHE A 16 10.00 -53.82 18.94
C PHE A 16 9.82 -53.59 17.43
N LEU A 17 9.65 -54.66 16.65
CA LEU A 17 9.44 -54.54 15.20
C LEU A 17 8.14 -53.79 14.87
N VAL A 18 7.05 -54.10 15.56
CA VAL A 18 5.77 -53.37 15.41
C VAL A 18 5.95 -51.89 15.75
N MET A 19 6.65 -51.57 16.84
CA MET A 19 6.92 -50.19 17.24
C MET A 19 7.74 -49.45 16.18
N VAL A 20 8.78 -50.07 15.62
CA VAL A 20 9.60 -49.48 14.55
C VAL A 20 8.76 -49.24 13.29
N VAL A 21 7.89 -50.18 12.90
CA VAL A 21 7.00 -50.01 11.74
C VAL A 21 6.02 -48.86 11.97
N VAL A 22 5.42 -48.76 13.17
CA VAL A 22 4.49 -47.67 13.51
C VAL A 22 5.20 -46.32 13.49
N ILE A 23 6.40 -46.22 14.08
CA ILE A 23 7.21 -45.00 14.04
C ILE A 23 7.59 -44.67 12.59
N GLY A 24 8.00 -45.65 11.79
CA GLY A 24 8.32 -45.44 10.38
C GLY A 24 7.14 -44.91 9.58
N LEU A 25 5.95 -45.48 9.79
CA LEU A 25 4.72 -45.00 9.15
C LEU A 25 4.36 -43.58 9.58
N PHE A 26 4.48 -43.27 10.88
CA PHE A 26 4.26 -41.92 11.38
C PHE A 26 5.22 -40.90 10.76
N VAL A 27 6.51 -41.23 10.64
CA VAL A 27 7.50 -40.38 9.99
C VAL A 27 7.15 -40.14 8.51
N VAL A 28 6.68 -41.16 7.79
CA VAL A 28 6.28 -41.01 6.38
C VAL A 28 5.06 -40.09 6.24
N VAL A 29 4.01 -40.30 7.05
CA VAL A 29 2.80 -39.47 7.02
C VAL A 29 3.14 -38.02 7.40
N TRP A 30 3.95 -37.83 8.45
CA TRP A 30 4.37 -36.50 8.87
C TRP A 30 5.19 -35.76 7.80
N ASN A 31 6.11 -36.46 7.12
CA ASN A 31 6.86 -35.86 6.01
C ASN A 31 5.97 -35.49 4.83
N PHE A 32 4.93 -36.28 4.54
CA PHE A 32 3.97 -35.97 3.49
C PHE A 32 3.16 -34.70 3.82
N ASP A 33 2.63 -34.60 5.05
CA ASP A 33 1.90 -33.42 5.51
C ASP A 33 2.80 -32.17 5.50
N LEU A 34 4.04 -32.29 5.98
CA LEU A 34 5.02 -31.20 5.96
C LEU A 34 5.32 -30.75 4.51
N HIS A 35 5.54 -31.68 3.60
CA HIS A 35 5.78 -31.37 2.19
C HIS A 35 4.58 -30.65 1.55
N ARG A 36 3.35 -31.10 1.84
CA ARG A 36 2.12 -30.44 1.35
C ARG A 36 2.04 -28.99 1.83
N VAL A 37 2.24 -28.76 3.13
CA VAL A 37 2.21 -27.39 3.71
C VAL A 37 3.30 -26.49 3.11
N ILE A 38 4.54 -26.99 2.99
CA ILE A 38 5.65 -26.22 2.40
C ILE A 38 5.37 -25.91 0.93
N SER A 39 4.91 -26.91 0.16
CA SER A 39 4.60 -26.74 -1.27
C SER A 39 3.51 -25.69 -1.47
N THR A 40 2.43 -25.74 -0.69
CA THR A 40 1.36 -24.76 -0.80
C THR A 40 1.82 -23.36 -0.37
N LYS A 41 2.63 -23.24 0.70
CA LYS A 41 3.23 -21.94 1.07
C LYS A 41 4.08 -21.34 -0.05
N LEU A 42 4.91 -22.16 -0.71
CA LEU A 42 5.72 -21.70 -1.85
C LEU A 42 4.85 -21.31 -3.05
N GLN A 43 3.78 -22.07 -3.31
CA GLN A 43 2.84 -21.76 -4.38
C GLN A 43 2.14 -20.42 -4.12
N ILE A 44 1.57 -20.22 -2.93
CA ILE A 44 0.89 -18.98 -2.54
C ILE A 44 1.82 -17.78 -2.64
N ARG A 45 3.06 -17.94 -2.18
CA ARG A 45 4.08 -16.91 -2.34
C ARG A 45 4.32 -16.55 -3.81
N ASN A 46 4.49 -17.54 -4.69
CA ASN A 46 4.69 -17.27 -6.12
C ASN A 46 3.47 -16.60 -6.76
N MET A 47 2.25 -16.99 -6.35
CA MET A 47 0.99 -16.37 -6.78
C MET A 47 0.96 -14.88 -6.39
N GLY A 48 1.20 -14.57 -5.12
CA GLY A 48 1.25 -13.20 -4.62
C GLY A 48 2.37 -12.37 -5.26
N ASP A 49 3.62 -12.88 -5.24
CA ASP A 49 4.79 -12.17 -5.76
C ASP A 49 4.62 -11.82 -7.24
N SER A 50 4.13 -12.76 -8.05
CA SER A 50 3.88 -12.53 -9.48
C SER A 50 2.74 -11.53 -9.73
N ALA A 51 1.67 -11.60 -8.95
CA ALA A 51 0.55 -10.67 -9.02
C ALA A 51 0.98 -9.24 -8.68
N ALA A 52 1.71 -9.06 -7.57
CA ALA A 52 2.20 -7.75 -7.14
C ALA A 52 3.16 -7.16 -8.19
N LEU A 53 4.13 -7.94 -8.68
CA LEU A 53 5.06 -7.50 -9.73
C LEU A 53 4.35 -7.12 -11.04
N SER A 54 3.32 -7.88 -11.42
CA SER A 54 2.51 -7.60 -12.60
C SER A 54 1.75 -6.28 -12.47
N ALA A 55 1.06 -6.08 -11.34
CA ALA A 55 0.36 -4.84 -11.04
C ALA A 55 1.29 -3.63 -11.01
N ALA A 56 2.40 -3.72 -10.26
CA ALA A 56 3.36 -2.62 -10.16
C ALA A 56 3.98 -2.26 -11.52
N ARG A 57 4.17 -3.23 -12.43
CA ARG A 57 4.60 -2.97 -13.81
C ARG A 57 3.57 -2.15 -14.57
N TRP A 58 2.29 -2.51 -14.47
CA TRP A 58 1.22 -1.77 -15.11
C TRP A 58 0.99 -0.38 -14.52
N GLN A 59 1.17 -0.20 -13.21
CA GLN A 59 1.24 1.14 -12.61
C GLN A 59 2.36 1.97 -13.23
N GLY A 60 3.57 1.40 -13.35
CA GLY A 60 4.70 2.06 -14.00
C GLY A 60 4.44 2.43 -15.46
N HIS A 61 3.82 1.53 -16.24
CA HIS A 61 3.41 1.83 -17.62
C HIS A 61 2.36 2.93 -17.68
N THR A 62 1.37 2.92 -16.80
CA THR A 62 0.34 3.96 -16.73
C THR A 62 0.94 5.32 -16.40
N LEU A 63 1.82 5.38 -15.41
CA LEU A 63 2.53 6.61 -15.04
C LEU A 63 3.39 7.13 -16.20
N ASN A 64 4.07 6.25 -16.94
CA ASN A 64 4.81 6.66 -18.12
C ASN A 64 3.89 7.20 -19.22
N MET A 65 2.74 6.56 -19.49
CA MET A 65 1.77 7.06 -20.48
C MET A 65 1.20 8.44 -20.08
N ILE A 66 0.87 8.64 -18.80
CA ILE A 66 0.46 9.96 -18.28
C ILE A 66 1.59 10.98 -18.48
N GLY A 67 2.83 10.58 -18.21
CA GLY A 67 4.01 11.41 -18.41
C GLY A 67 4.27 11.77 -19.88
N GLU A 68 4.09 10.82 -20.80
CA GLU A 68 4.17 11.05 -22.25
C GLU A 68 3.09 12.02 -22.71
N LEU A 69 1.86 11.91 -22.18
CA LEU A 69 0.78 12.86 -22.46
C LEU A 69 1.07 14.26 -21.90
N ASN A 70 1.71 14.38 -20.73
CA ASN A 70 2.22 15.66 -20.24
C ASN A 70 3.25 16.26 -21.21
N LEU A 71 4.17 15.44 -21.73
CA LEU A 71 5.16 15.89 -22.71
C LEU A 71 4.51 16.32 -24.03
N ILE A 72 3.56 15.54 -24.57
CA ILE A 72 2.83 15.88 -25.80
C ILE A 72 2.07 17.20 -25.63
N GLN A 73 1.38 17.39 -24.50
CA GLN A 73 0.74 18.67 -24.18
C GLN A 73 1.76 19.82 -24.18
N ALA A 74 2.93 19.63 -23.56
CA ALA A 74 3.99 20.63 -23.59
C ALA A 74 4.47 20.95 -25.03
N ALA A 75 4.53 19.97 -25.94
CA ALA A 75 4.84 20.21 -27.37
C ALA A 75 3.81 21.10 -28.04
N ILE A 76 2.54 20.72 -27.94
CA ILE A 76 1.44 21.44 -28.58
C ILE A 76 1.40 22.89 -28.10
N MET A 77 1.67 23.07 -26.81
CA MET A 77 1.61 24.37 -26.15
C MET A 77 2.85 25.24 -26.40
N THR A 78 3.96 24.68 -26.88
CA THR A 78 5.18 25.44 -27.22
C THR A 78 5.46 25.58 -28.71
N ALA A 79 4.83 24.75 -29.54
CA ALA A 79 4.90 24.88 -30.99
C ALA A 79 4.25 26.17 -31.49
N ASN A 80 3.32 26.74 -30.72
CA ASN A 80 2.67 28.01 -31.03
C ASN A 80 2.96 29.03 -29.93
N VAL A 81 3.14 30.30 -30.32
CA VAL A 81 3.20 31.41 -29.38
C VAL A 81 1.76 31.78 -29.03
N TYR A 82 1.29 31.34 -27.87
CA TYR A 82 -0.06 31.67 -27.39
C TYR A 82 -0.04 32.98 -26.61
N SER A 83 -0.93 33.89 -26.97
CA SER A 83 -1.38 34.98 -26.11
C SER A 83 -2.32 34.40 -25.03
N PRO A 84 -2.42 35.00 -23.82
CA PRO A 84 -3.42 34.61 -22.82
C PRO A 84 -4.87 34.60 -23.34
N ASP A 85 -5.16 35.40 -24.37
CA ASP A 85 -6.48 35.49 -25.00
C ASP A 85 -6.71 34.45 -26.12
N ASP A 86 -5.69 33.67 -26.50
CA ASP A 86 -5.82 32.69 -27.58
C ASP A 86 -6.62 31.47 -27.10
N PRO A 87 -7.54 30.93 -27.93
CA PRO A 87 -8.28 29.74 -27.57
C PRO A 87 -7.33 28.55 -27.40
N ILE A 88 -7.52 27.81 -26.31
CA ILE A 88 -6.78 26.57 -26.05
C ILE A 88 -7.01 25.60 -27.22
N PRO A 89 -5.96 24.98 -27.78
CA PRO A 89 -6.10 23.97 -28.82
C PRO A 89 -7.03 22.85 -28.37
N ALA A 90 -7.94 22.40 -29.24
CA ALA A 90 -8.90 21.34 -28.94
C ALA A 90 -8.22 20.02 -28.49
N ASP A 91 -6.95 19.79 -28.88
CA ASP A 91 -6.17 18.64 -28.48
C ASP A 91 -5.82 18.64 -26.97
N VAL A 92 -5.71 19.80 -26.33
CA VAL A 92 -5.29 19.93 -24.93
C VAL A 92 -6.37 19.41 -23.96
N PRO A 93 -7.65 19.82 -24.08
CA PRO A 93 -8.73 19.19 -23.32
C PRO A 93 -8.83 17.68 -23.57
N ALA A 94 -8.66 17.22 -24.81
CA ALA A 94 -8.70 15.79 -25.14
C ALA A 94 -7.54 15.01 -24.45
N ILE A 95 -6.34 15.58 -24.42
CA ILE A 95 -5.19 15.01 -23.69
C ILE A 95 -5.44 15.02 -22.17
N HIS A 96 -6.11 16.05 -21.65
CA HIS A 96 -6.51 16.08 -20.25
C HIS A 96 -7.46 14.94 -19.90
N GLU A 97 -8.53 14.78 -20.67
CA GLU A 97 -9.50 13.69 -20.49
C GLU A 97 -8.82 12.31 -20.57
N LEU A 98 -7.93 12.10 -21.55
CA LEU A 98 -7.16 10.85 -21.68
C LEU A 98 -6.30 10.56 -20.44
N ARG A 99 -5.68 11.58 -19.84
CA ARG A 99 -4.91 11.39 -18.60
C ARG A 99 -5.82 11.07 -17.40
N GLN A 100 -6.99 11.71 -17.30
CA GLN A 100 -7.98 11.38 -16.25
C GLN A 100 -8.48 9.94 -16.40
N ARG A 101 -8.79 9.51 -17.62
CA ARG A 101 -9.13 8.11 -17.96
C ARG A 101 -8.01 7.15 -17.53
N LEU A 102 -6.76 7.45 -17.87
CA LEU A 102 -5.61 6.62 -17.47
C LEU A 102 -5.40 6.58 -15.95
N ALA A 103 -5.60 7.71 -15.27
CA ALA A 103 -5.46 7.78 -13.82
C ALA A 103 -6.50 6.91 -13.09
N LEU A 104 -7.72 6.84 -13.63
CA LEU A 104 -8.83 6.05 -13.10
C LEU A 104 -8.76 4.56 -13.50
N ILE A 105 -8.52 4.27 -14.78
CA ILE A 105 -8.61 2.91 -15.35
C ILE A 105 -7.27 2.15 -15.30
N GLY A 106 -6.14 2.87 -15.31
CA GLY A 106 -4.82 2.25 -15.23
C GLY A 106 -4.65 1.32 -14.02
N PRO A 107 -5.09 1.72 -12.82
CA PRO A 107 -5.08 0.83 -11.65
C PRO A 107 -5.94 -0.43 -11.81
N LEU A 108 -7.12 -0.36 -12.44
CA LEU A 108 -7.94 -1.55 -12.74
C LEU A 108 -7.27 -2.46 -13.78
N SER A 109 -6.57 -1.88 -14.74
CA SER A 109 -5.77 -2.64 -15.71
C SER A 109 -4.63 -3.38 -15.00
N ALA A 110 -3.97 -2.72 -14.05
CA ALA A 110 -2.98 -3.34 -13.18
C ALA A 110 -3.58 -4.47 -12.32
N PHE A 111 -4.80 -4.27 -11.80
CA PHE A 111 -5.54 -5.29 -11.05
C PHE A 111 -5.89 -6.51 -11.90
N THR A 112 -6.38 -6.31 -13.12
CA THR A 112 -6.63 -7.39 -14.08
C THR A 112 -5.35 -8.18 -14.38
N ALA A 113 -4.24 -7.47 -14.60
CA ALA A 113 -2.95 -8.09 -14.85
C ALA A 113 -2.40 -8.85 -13.63
N ALA A 114 -2.71 -8.41 -12.41
CA ALA A 114 -2.43 -9.17 -11.19
C ALA A 114 -3.22 -10.48 -11.14
N GLN A 115 -4.53 -10.44 -11.44
CA GLN A 115 -5.37 -11.65 -11.49
C GLN A 115 -4.80 -12.67 -12.47
N GLN A 116 -4.49 -12.25 -13.70
CA GLN A 116 -3.94 -13.14 -14.72
C GLN A 116 -2.59 -13.74 -14.30
N ALA A 117 -1.72 -12.95 -13.67
CA ALA A 117 -0.45 -13.44 -13.15
C ALA A 117 -0.64 -14.46 -12.02
N ALA A 118 -1.59 -14.23 -11.12
CA ALA A 118 -1.94 -15.17 -10.06
C ALA A 118 -2.46 -16.50 -10.63
N PHE A 119 -3.39 -16.47 -11.58
CA PHE A 119 -3.89 -17.69 -12.25
C PHE A 119 -2.81 -18.47 -12.97
N ASN A 120 -1.89 -17.77 -13.66
CA ASN A 120 -0.74 -18.41 -14.31
C ASN A 120 0.20 -19.10 -13.31
N ASN A 121 0.09 -18.77 -12.02
CA ASN A 121 0.83 -19.40 -10.91
C ASN A 121 -0.04 -20.34 -10.06
N GLY A 122 -1.25 -20.68 -10.54
CA GLY A 122 -2.12 -21.68 -9.95
C GLY A 122 -3.11 -21.16 -8.91
N ALA A 123 -3.44 -19.86 -8.93
CA ALA A 123 -4.48 -19.30 -8.08
C ALA A 123 -5.86 -19.82 -8.47
N PHE A 124 -6.77 -19.82 -7.51
CA PHE A 124 -8.17 -20.21 -7.71
C PHE A 124 -9.06 -18.98 -7.63
N HIS A 125 -10.27 -19.10 -8.16
CA HIS A 125 -11.27 -18.06 -7.98
C HIS A 125 -11.62 -17.90 -6.50
N ASP A 126 -11.74 -16.66 -6.06
CA ASP A 126 -12.19 -16.28 -4.73
C ASP A 126 -13.62 -15.71 -4.82
N PRO A 127 -14.65 -16.49 -4.41
CA PRO A 127 -16.03 -16.04 -4.46
C PRO A 127 -16.33 -14.86 -3.54
N GLU A 128 -15.64 -14.74 -2.41
CA GLU A 128 -15.84 -13.63 -1.48
C GLU A 128 -15.27 -12.34 -2.06
N LEU A 129 -14.05 -12.38 -2.59
CA LEU A 129 -13.47 -11.24 -3.28
C LEU A 129 -14.29 -10.83 -4.52
N LYS A 130 -14.83 -11.81 -5.25
CA LYS A 130 -15.78 -11.53 -6.34
C LYS A 130 -16.97 -10.71 -5.85
N GLN A 131 -17.60 -11.15 -4.76
CA GLN A 131 -18.74 -10.45 -4.18
C GLN A 131 -18.36 -9.05 -3.72
N ASP A 132 -17.17 -8.87 -3.13
CA ASP A 132 -16.67 -7.57 -2.72
C ASP A 132 -16.49 -6.63 -3.92
N ILE A 133 -15.95 -7.11 -5.04
CA ILE A 133 -15.80 -6.32 -6.27
C ILE A 133 -17.15 -5.99 -6.91
N GLU A 134 -18.10 -6.92 -6.90
CA GLU A 134 -19.47 -6.67 -7.36
C GLU A 134 -20.18 -5.62 -6.49
N PHE A 135 -19.94 -5.64 -5.18
CA PHE A 135 -20.42 -4.61 -4.26
C PHE A 135 -19.82 -3.24 -4.58
N MET A 136 -18.49 -3.17 -4.78
CA MET A 136 -17.82 -1.93 -5.21
C MET A 136 -18.37 -1.39 -6.53
N ALA A 137 -18.66 -2.27 -7.49
CA ALA A 137 -19.26 -1.85 -8.75
C ALA A 137 -20.68 -1.27 -8.57
N ALA A 138 -21.44 -1.74 -7.59
CA ALA A 138 -22.75 -1.18 -7.25
C ALA A 138 -22.62 0.18 -6.54
N GLU A 139 -21.67 0.32 -5.62
CA GLU A 139 -21.37 1.56 -4.90
C GLU A 139 -20.98 2.70 -5.86
N VAL A 140 -20.10 2.43 -6.83
CA VAL A 140 -19.72 3.41 -7.85
C VAL A 140 -20.94 3.87 -8.67
N LYS A 141 -21.91 2.99 -8.92
CA LYS A 141 -23.14 3.37 -9.62
C LYS A 141 -24.06 4.22 -8.75
N GLU A 142 -24.09 4.00 -7.44
CA GLU A 142 -24.82 4.85 -6.51
C GLU A 142 -24.22 6.26 -6.43
N GLN A 143 -22.89 6.38 -6.53
CA GLN A 143 -22.22 7.68 -6.62
C GLN A 143 -22.71 8.50 -7.82
N LEU A 144 -22.90 7.87 -8.98
CA LEU A 144 -23.51 8.49 -10.15
C LEU A 144 -24.90 9.07 -9.84
N ASP A 145 -25.74 8.31 -9.12
CA ASP A 145 -27.11 8.74 -8.76
C ASP A 145 -27.12 9.89 -7.72
N SER A 146 -26.08 10.00 -6.89
CA SER A 146 -25.93 11.04 -5.88
C SER A 146 -25.36 12.37 -6.41
N GLY A 147 -24.98 12.44 -7.69
CA GLY A 147 -24.50 13.66 -8.33
C GLY A 147 -23.06 14.05 -7.98
N VAL A 148 -22.24 13.08 -7.54
CA VAL A 148 -20.79 13.27 -7.40
C VAL A 148 -20.21 13.65 -8.77
N PRO A 149 -19.38 14.70 -8.88
CA PRO A 149 -18.80 15.10 -10.16
C PRO A 149 -17.92 13.98 -10.73
N GLU A 150 -18.23 13.53 -11.95
CA GLU A 150 -17.39 12.56 -12.63
C GLU A 150 -16.07 13.20 -13.10
N PRO A 151 -14.94 12.47 -13.06
CA PRO A 151 -13.68 12.94 -13.61
C PRO A 151 -13.77 13.29 -15.11
N TYR A 152 -14.56 12.51 -15.86
CA TYR A 152 -14.89 12.70 -17.27
C TYR A 152 -16.27 12.09 -17.53
N ASP A 153 -16.90 12.45 -18.66
CA ASP A 153 -18.25 11.99 -19.02
C ASP A 153 -18.33 10.45 -19.08
N GLY A 154 -19.18 9.86 -18.23
CA GLY A 154 -19.41 8.41 -18.15
C GLY A 154 -18.33 7.62 -17.39
N ALA A 155 -17.44 8.30 -16.63
CA ALA A 155 -16.36 7.67 -15.90
C ALA A 155 -16.81 6.58 -14.92
N PHE A 156 -17.89 6.84 -14.17
CA PHE A 156 -18.37 5.88 -13.17
C PHE A 156 -19.06 4.68 -13.80
N GLU A 157 -19.79 4.89 -14.90
CA GLU A 157 -20.38 3.78 -15.66
C GLU A 157 -19.30 2.87 -16.25
N GLU A 158 -18.27 3.46 -16.88
CA GLU A 158 -17.12 2.74 -17.43
C GLU A 158 -16.37 1.96 -16.34
N TYR A 159 -16.05 2.62 -15.22
CA TYR A 159 -15.33 2.02 -14.10
C TYR A 159 -16.13 0.87 -13.46
N ALA A 160 -17.42 1.05 -13.19
CA ALA A 160 -18.28 0.01 -12.63
C ALA A 160 -18.44 -1.19 -13.58
N ALA A 161 -18.54 -0.95 -14.90
CA ALA A 161 -18.57 -2.02 -15.89
C ALA A 161 -17.27 -2.83 -15.88
N MET A 162 -16.12 -2.17 -15.79
CA MET A 162 -14.82 -2.84 -15.67
C MET A 162 -14.71 -3.67 -14.40
N LEU A 163 -15.13 -3.15 -13.25
CA LEU A 163 -15.17 -3.92 -12.00
C LEU A 163 -16.01 -5.19 -12.15
N GLY A 164 -17.18 -5.11 -12.78
CA GLY A 164 -18.04 -6.26 -13.03
C GLY A 164 -17.37 -7.35 -13.89
N VAL A 165 -16.53 -6.97 -14.85
CA VAL A 165 -15.72 -7.90 -15.64
C VAL A 165 -14.62 -8.52 -14.79
N VAL A 166 -13.86 -7.71 -14.05
CA VAL A 166 -12.73 -8.18 -13.23
C VAL A 166 -13.20 -9.12 -12.11
N ALA A 167 -14.38 -8.87 -11.55
CA ALA A 167 -14.99 -9.72 -10.53
C ALA A 167 -15.13 -11.19 -10.98
N GLN A 168 -15.36 -11.44 -12.28
CA GLN A 168 -15.45 -12.81 -12.80
C GLN A 168 -14.12 -13.57 -12.75
N THR A 169 -13.02 -12.85 -12.61
CA THR A 169 -11.65 -13.37 -12.57
C THR A 169 -10.94 -13.03 -11.25
N ALA A 170 -11.68 -12.82 -10.17
CA ALA A 170 -11.10 -12.47 -8.88
C ALA A 170 -10.41 -13.68 -8.22
N ALA A 171 -9.15 -13.52 -7.84
CA ALA A 171 -8.31 -14.50 -7.14
C ALA A 171 -7.39 -13.88 -6.09
N VAL A 172 -6.95 -12.63 -6.30
CA VAL A 172 -6.08 -11.89 -5.38
C VAL A 172 -6.66 -10.51 -5.08
N GLY A 173 -6.69 -10.13 -3.80
CA GLY A 173 -7.25 -8.87 -3.35
C GLY A 173 -6.21 -7.75 -3.32
N SER A 174 -6.63 -6.53 -3.67
CA SER A 174 -5.90 -5.29 -3.42
C SER A 174 -6.56 -4.57 -2.24
N TYR A 175 -6.20 -4.95 -1.03
CA TYR A 175 -6.76 -4.35 0.18
C TYR A 175 -5.87 -3.21 0.68
N THR A 176 -5.65 -2.23 -0.18
CA THR A 176 -4.88 -1.02 0.13
C THR A 176 -5.84 0.15 0.25
N LEU A 177 -6.14 0.54 1.49
CA LEU A 177 -6.88 1.77 1.77
C LEU A 177 -5.87 2.85 2.15
N ASP A 178 -6.01 4.03 1.56
CA ASP A 178 -5.56 5.29 2.14
C ASP A 178 -6.37 5.55 3.42
N LEU A 179 -5.78 5.25 4.56
CA LEU A 179 -6.40 5.43 5.87
C LEU A 179 -6.14 6.87 6.33
N GLY A 180 -7.18 7.56 6.80
CA GLY A 180 -7.12 8.94 7.29
C GLY A 180 -6.36 9.10 8.60
N GLY A 181 -5.83 8.02 9.18
CA GLY A 181 -5.09 8.03 10.44
C GLY A 181 -5.98 8.03 11.67
N HIS A 182 -7.29 7.81 11.51
CA HIS A 182 -8.20 7.68 12.63
C HIS A 182 -7.92 6.37 13.42
N PRO A 183 -8.03 6.36 14.77
CA PRO A 183 -7.79 5.14 15.55
C PRO A 183 -8.62 3.93 15.08
N LEU A 184 -9.89 4.15 14.72
CA LEU A 184 -10.77 3.09 14.20
C LEU A 184 -10.35 2.53 12.83
N GLU A 185 -9.48 3.21 12.10
CA GLU A 185 -8.90 2.75 10.84
C GLU A 185 -7.56 2.02 11.07
N SER A 186 -7.04 2.02 12.30
CA SER A 186 -5.74 1.44 12.64
C SER A 186 -5.87 0.02 13.19
N LEU A 187 -5.24 -0.96 12.53
CA LEU A 187 -5.11 -2.34 13.05
C LEU A 187 -4.50 -2.39 14.46
N ARG A 188 -3.58 -1.46 14.79
CA ARG A 188 -2.93 -1.38 16.10
C ARG A 188 -3.92 -1.05 17.20
N PHE A 189 -4.95 -0.25 16.92
CA PHE A 189 -6.00 0.08 17.87
C PHE A 189 -6.80 -1.17 18.28
N TYR A 190 -7.20 -2.00 17.31
CA TYR A 190 -7.91 -3.26 17.58
C TYR A 190 -7.03 -4.26 18.35
N ALA A 191 -5.73 -4.32 18.04
CA ALA A 191 -4.79 -5.11 18.82
C ALA A 191 -4.67 -4.59 20.27
N ALA A 192 -4.67 -3.27 20.47
CA ALA A 192 -4.67 -2.65 21.80
C ALA A 192 -5.95 -2.99 22.58
N ILE A 193 -7.12 -2.96 21.94
CA ILE A 193 -8.38 -3.38 22.57
C ILE A 193 -8.32 -4.85 23.01
N ALA A 194 -7.86 -5.75 22.13
CA ALA A 194 -7.74 -7.16 22.45
C ALA A 194 -6.80 -7.40 23.65
N GLN A 195 -5.72 -6.61 23.74
CA GLN A 195 -4.77 -6.70 24.84
C GLN A 195 -5.34 -6.14 26.15
N ALA A 196 -6.04 -4.99 26.08
CA ALA A 196 -6.72 -4.38 27.21
C ALA A 196 -7.81 -5.30 27.78
N ALA A 197 -8.55 -6.00 26.92
CA ALA A 197 -9.53 -7.01 27.32
C ALA A 197 -8.89 -8.20 28.06
N ALA A 198 -7.60 -8.48 27.81
CA ALA A 198 -6.82 -9.47 28.56
C ALA A 198 -6.19 -8.90 29.85
N GLY A 199 -6.46 -7.63 30.19
CA GLY A 199 -5.95 -6.96 31.39
C GLY A 199 -4.58 -6.30 31.21
N TRP A 200 -4.11 -6.10 29.99
CA TRP A 200 -2.81 -5.50 29.71
C TRP A 200 -2.94 -4.31 28.75
N TRP A 201 -2.59 -3.11 29.23
CA TRP A 201 -2.95 -1.86 28.55
C TRP A 201 -1.82 -1.18 27.79
N CYS A 202 -0.62 -1.75 27.73
CA CYS A 202 0.54 -1.05 27.17
C CYS A 202 0.38 -0.57 25.72
N LEU A 203 -0.27 -1.33 24.85
CA LEU A 203 -0.53 -0.86 23.48
C LEU A 203 -1.54 0.27 23.41
N MET A 204 -2.31 0.51 24.48
CA MET A 204 -3.25 1.61 24.56
C MET A 204 -2.58 2.93 24.95
N ASP A 205 -1.30 2.92 25.34
CA ASP A 205 -0.51 4.13 25.61
C ASP A 205 -0.44 5.05 24.37
N ASP A 206 -0.33 4.45 23.18
CA ASP A 206 -0.37 5.18 21.89
C ASP A 206 -1.71 5.86 21.60
N PHE A 207 -2.76 5.47 22.33
CA PHE A 207 -4.14 5.97 22.19
C PHE A 207 -4.64 6.58 23.52
N SER A 208 -3.74 6.99 24.41
CA SER A 208 -4.07 7.58 25.71
C SER A 208 -4.93 8.84 25.59
N ASP A 209 -4.72 9.65 24.55
CA ASP A 209 -5.59 10.80 24.25
C ASP A 209 -7.03 10.36 24.01
N VAL A 210 -7.26 9.24 23.31
CA VAL A 210 -8.60 8.70 23.07
C VAL A 210 -9.24 8.27 24.39
N LEU A 211 -8.50 7.58 25.25
CA LEU A 211 -9.00 7.14 26.57
C LEU A 211 -9.50 8.31 27.42
N GLY A 212 -8.80 9.45 27.41
CA GLY A 212 -9.13 10.61 28.24
C GLY A 212 -10.40 11.36 27.82
N TYR A 213 -10.80 11.30 26.56
CA TYR A 213 -11.92 12.07 26.01
C TYR A 213 -13.10 11.22 25.51
N TYR A 214 -12.94 9.90 25.46
CA TYR A 214 -13.98 9.00 24.97
C TYR A 214 -15.15 8.88 25.97
N ASN A 215 -16.37 9.13 25.48
CA ASN A 215 -17.61 9.07 26.26
C ASN A 215 -18.72 8.34 25.47
N GLY A 216 -18.33 7.36 24.64
CA GLY A 216 -19.21 6.57 23.77
C GLY A 216 -18.99 6.84 22.28
N TYR A 217 -19.66 6.07 21.41
CA TYR A 217 -19.44 6.11 19.96
C TYR A 217 -19.59 7.51 19.33
N THR A 218 -20.37 8.41 19.94
CA THR A 218 -20.52 9.80 19.47
C THR A 218 -19.30 10.69 19.75
N SER A 219 -18.33 10.19 20.54
CA SER A 219 -17.06 10.89 20.83
C SER A 219 -16.04 10.74 19.71
N TRP A 220 -16.22 9.80 18.79
CA TRP A 220 -15.40 9.74 17.59
C TRP A 220 -15.64 11.01 16.76
N GLU A 221 -14.58 11.79 16.52
CA GLU A 221 -14.68 12.94 15.64
C GLU A 221 -15.15 12.50 14.24
N SER A 222 -15.79 13.39 13.50
CA SER A 222 -16.25 13.14 12.12
C SER A 222 -15.10 12.99 11.09
N GLY A 223 -13.92 12.55 11.53
CA GLY A 223 -12.69 12.44 10.76
C GLY A 223 -12.50 11.11 10.04
N VAL A 224 -13.34 10.10 10.30
CA VAL A 224 -13.37 8.88 9.49
C VAL A 224 -13.89 9.26 8.12
N LYS A 225 -13.01 9.19 7.12
CA LYS A 225 -13.36 9.54 5.75
C LYS A 225 -14.39 8.53 5.25
N HIS A 226 -15.51 9.02 4.73
CA HIS A 226 -16.36 8.16 3.92
C HIS A 226 -15.53 7.72 2.72
N TYR A 227 -15.42 6.41 2.52
CA TYR A 227 -14.59 5.86 1.46
C TYR A 227 -15.34 6.01 0.15
N GLU A 228 -15.11 7.13 -0.53
CA GLU A 228 -15.60 7.32 -1.89
C GLU A 228 -14.80 6.35 -2.78
N GLY A 229 -15.45 5.30 -3.30
CA GLY A 229 -14.85 4.12 -3.96
C GLY A 229 -13.98 4.34 -5.20
N GLU A 230 -13.51 5.57 -5.41
CA GLU A 230 -12.54 5.96 -6.41
C GLU A 230 -11.13 5.50 -6.01
N ASN A 231 -10.62 4.49 -6.72
CA ASN A 231 -9.24 4.00 -6.65
C ASN A 231 -8.86 3.14 -5.42
N ASP A 232 -9.72 2.22 -4.97
CA ASP A 232 -9.34 1.20 -3.97
C ASP A 232 -8.20 0.27 -4.46
N PHE A 233 -8.00 0.21 -5.77
CA PHE A 233 -6.97 -0.60 -6.40
C PHE A 233 -5.75 0.27 -6.71
N PHE A 234 -4.58 -0.13 -6.19
CA PHE A 234 -3.27 0.30 -6.69
C PHE A 234 -3.12 1.78 -7.05
N LYS A 235 -3.48 2.68 -6.12
CA LYS A 235 -3.44 4.13 -6.33
C LYS A 235 -2.12 4.59 -6.96
N LEU A 236 -2.22 5.36 -8.04
CA LEU A 236 -1.05 5.97 -8.69
C LEU A 236 -0.49 7.15 -7.89
N LYS A 237 -1.29 7.70 -6.96
CA LYS A 237 -0.96 8.85 -6.12
C LYS A 237 -0.58 10.08 -6.99
N VAL A 238 -1.46 10.39 -7.95
CA VAL A 238 -1.35 11.54 -8.86
C VAL A 238 -2.61 12.39 -8.76
N TYR A 239 -2.54 13.66 -9.16
CA TYR A 239 -3.67 14.57 -9.18
C TYR A 239 -3.59 15.54 -10.36
N ALA A 240 -4.75 16.10 -10.74
CA ALA A 240 -4.83 17.17 -11.71
C ALA A 240 -4.39 18.50 -11.08
N PHE A 241 -3.44 19.18 -11.71
CA PHE A 241 -2.82 20.41 -11.24
C PHE A 241 -2.99 21.52 -12.28
N THR A 242 -3.60 22.63 -11.89
CA THR A 242 -3.60 23.86 -12.69
C THR A 242 -2.48 24.77 -12.19
N ASN A 243 -1.73 25.31 -13.13
CA ASN A 243 -0.53 26.10 -12.85
C ASN A 243 -0.81 27.59 -12.64
N VAL A 244 -2.01 28.09 -12.94
CA VAL A 244 -2.39 29.48 -12.69
C VAL A 244 -3.40 29.55 -11.56
N HIS A 245 -3.17 30.47 -10.62
CA HIS A 245 -4.17 30.85 -9.62
C HIS A 245 -4.24 32.37 -9.48
N GLU A 246 -5.44 32.86 -9.22
CA GLU A 246 -5.69 34.25 -8.86
C GLU A 246 -5.37 34.44 -7.37
N ASN A 247 -4.46 35.37 -7.05
CA ASN A 247 -4.18 35.71 -5.67
C ASN A 247 -5.31 36.59 -5.05
N SER A 248 -5.21 36.91 -3.76
CA SER A 248 -6.21 37.75 -3.08
C SER A 248 -6.33 39.19 -3.62
N SER A 249 -5.40 39.62 -4.47
CA SER A 249 -5.42 40.91 -5.17
C SER A 249 -5.91 40.83 -6.62
N GLY A 250 -6.31 39.66 -7.10
CA GLY A 250 -6.76 39.47 -8.47
C GLY A 250 -5.63 39.32 -9.51
N GLU A 251 -4.38 39.15 -9.06
CA GLU A 251 -3.23 38.95 -9.95
C GLU A 251 -3.00 37.46 -10.17
N MET A 252 -2.76 37.09 -11.43
CA MET A 252 -2.48 35.71 -11.81
C MET A 252 -1.03 35.34 -11.53
N HIS A 253 -0.83 34.25 -10.80
CA HIS A 253 0.49 33.71 -10.49
C HIS A 253 0.66 32.28 -11.01
N GLY A 254 1.77 32.06 -11.71
CA GLY A 254 2.26 30.73 -12.05
C GLY A 254 2.74 30.01 -10.79
N TRP A 255 2.22 28.81 -10.55
CA TRP A 255 2.62 27.92 -9.46
C TRP A 255 3.30 26.67 -10.01
N ARG A 256 4.17 26.07 -9.19
CA ARG A 256 4.72 24.74 -9.42
C ARG A 256 3.97 23.74 -8.55
N PRO A 257 3.90 22.46 -8.92
CA PRO A 257 3.34 21.46 -8.03
C PRO A 257 4.04 21.52 -6.67
N GLY A 258 3.27 21.47 -5.56
CA GLY A 258 3.83 21.56 -4.21
C GLY A 258 4.86 20.46 -3.89
N THR A 259 4.82 19.36 -4.65
CA THR A 259 5.72 18.21 -4.57
C THR A 259 7.03 18.38 -5.34
N ALA A 260 7.18 19.45 -6.12
CA ALA A 260 8.41 19.69 -6.87
C ALA A 260 9.60 19.93 -5.93
N MET A 261 10.68 19.18 -6.14
CA MET A 261 11.94 19.36 -5.41
C MET A 261 12.76 20.53 -5.96
N ALA A 262 12.76 20.73 -7.27
CA ALA A 262 13.53 21.79 -7.91
C ALA A 262 13.06 23.17 -7.45
N SER A 263 13.97 23.99 -6.92
CA SER A 263 13.66 25.33 -6.40
C SER A 263 12.98 26.19 -7.46
N SER A 264 12.24 27.24 -7.09
CA SER A 264 11.57 28.11 -8.08
C SER A 264 12.53 28.70 -9.12
N ASN A 265 13.78 28.95 -8.74
CA ASN A 265 14.81 29.47 -9.66
C ASN A 265 15.37 28.38 -10.60
N ASP A 266 15.37 27.13 -10.14
CA ASP A 266 15.92 25.98 -10.85
C ASP A 266 14.86 25.23 -11.66
N TYR A 267 13.59 25.40 -11.32
CA TYR A 267 12.47 24.63 -11.85
C TYR A 267 12.35 24.80 -13.36
N THR A 268 12.22 26.04 -13.81
CA THR A 268 12.02 26.36 -15.23
C THR A 268 13.24 25.98 -16.07
N GLY A 269 14.45 26.34 -15.62
CA GLY A 269 15.69 26.04 -16.35
C GLY A 269 16.02 24.54 -16.37
N GLY A 270 15.82 23.84 -15.25
CA GLY A 270 16.03 22.40 -15.16
C GLY A 270 15.01 21.61 -15.98
N LEU A 271 13.73 22.00 -15.95
CA LEU A 271 12.69 21.37 -16.76
C LEU A 271 12.96 21.61 -18.24
N TYR A 272 13.35 22.83 -18.63
CA TYR A 272 13.75 23.14 -20.00
C TYR A 272 14.90 22.25 -20.47
N GLY A 273 15.99 22.16 -19.69
CA GLY A 273 17.13 21.31 -20.03
C GLY A 273 16.74 19.82 -20.14
N TYR A 274 15.83 19.35 -19.28
CA TYR A 274 15.27 18.01 -19.41
C TYR A 274 14.48 17.84 -20.71
N LEU A 275 13.62 18.81 -21.06
CA LEU A 275 12.82 18.76 -22.29
C LEU A 275 13.69 18.84 -23.56
N GLU A 276 14.77 19.62 -23.57
CA GLU A 276 15.69 19.69 -24.72
C GLU A 276 16.48 18.40 -24.96
N THR A 277 16.81 17.69 -23.89
CA THR A 277 17.67 16.50 -23.95
C THR A 277 16.90 15.19 -24.02
N ASN A 278 15.57 15.25 -23.93
CA ASN A 278 14.73 14.07 -23.99
C ASN A 278 14.62 13.55 -25.43
N GLU A 279 14.96 12.28 -25.67
CA GLU A 279 14.94 11.68 -27.02
C GLU A 279 13.53 11.67 -27.66
N VAL A 280 12.47 11.70 -26.86
CA VAL A 280 11.07 11.75 -27.33
C VAL A 280 10.69 13.17 -27.78
N PHE A 281 11.45 14.18 -27.36
CA PHE A 281 11.07 15.58 -27.44
C PHE A 281 12.28 16.45 -27.83
N ASN A 282 12.53 16.67 -29.11
CA ASN A 282 13.60 17.58 -29.54
C ASN A 282 13.06 19.02 -29.64
N MET A 283 13.13 19.75 -28.54
CA MET A 283 12.70 21.15 -28.45
C MET A 283 13.73 22.15 -28.99
N GLN A 284 14.46 21.79 -30.06
CA GLN A 284 15.46 22.67 -30.68
C GLN A 284 14.82 24.00 -31.12
N GLY A 285 15.05 25.07 -30.35
CA GLY A 285 14.67 26.43 -30.69
C GLY A 285 13.46 27.02 -29.94
N ALA A 286 12.94 26.37 -28.88
CA ALA A 286 11.98 27.02 -28.00
C ALA A 286 12.71 27.95 -27.03
N ASP A 287 12.67 29.27 -27.27
CA ASP A 287 13.23 30.24 -26.31
C ASP A 287 12.56 30.07 -24.93
N GLY A 288 13.31 30.22 -23.84
CA GLY A 288 12.81 30.06 -22.46
C GLY A 288 11.59 30.93 -22.10
N GLY A 289 11.28 31.96 -22.90
CA GLY A 289 10.04 32.74 -22.81
C GLY A 289 8.78 31.94 -23.16
N ASN A 290 8.85 30.95 -24.06
CA ASN A 290 7.70 30.10 -24.43
C ASN A 290 7.31 29.12 -23.31
N ILE A 291 8.27 28.72 -22.47
CA ILE A 291 7.96 27.91 -21.29
C ILE A 291 7.22 28.74 -20.24
N GLN A 292 7.53 30.02 -20.10
CA GLN A 292 6.80 30.89 -19.18
C GLN A 292 5.33 31.07 -19.62
N ALA A 293 5.05 31.02 -20.93
CA ALA A 293 3.69 30.99 -21.48
C ALA A 293 2.94 29.69 -21.17
N LEU A 294 3.63 28.53 -21.08
CA LEU A 294 3.02 27.28 -20.59
C LEU A 294 2.41 27.46 -19.19
N TYR A 295 2.99 28.35 -18.38
CA TYR A 295 2.61 28.64 -16.99
C TYR A 295 1.60 29.77 -16.80
N MET A 296 1.15 30.43 -17.87
CA MET A 296 0.26 31.59 -17.78
C MET A 296 -1.09 31.37 -18.45
N LEU A 297 -1.35 30.20 -19.04
CA LEU A 297 -2.64 29.89 -19.65
C LEU A 297 -3.58 29.33 -18.59
N GLU A 298 -4.68 30.06 -18.38
CA GLU A 298 -5.82 29.61 -17.60
C GLU A 298 -6.39 28.31 -18.21
N ASP A 299 -7.04 27.50 -17.38
CA ASP A 299 -7.74 26.27 -17.80
C ASP A 299 -6.87 25.13 -18.40
N VAL A 300 -5.54 25.20 -18.26
CA VAL A 300 -4.65 24.09 -18.63
C VAL A 300 -4.31 23.25 -17.41
N ALA A 301 -4.91 22.05 -17.34
CA ALA A 301 -4.59 21.08 -16.30
C ALA A 301 -3.42 20.17 -16.70
N TRP A 302 -2.56 19.88 -15.72
CA TRP A 302 -1.42 18.96 -15.77
C TRP A 302 -1.66 17.78 -14.84
N HIS A 303 -0.96 16.66 -15.01
CA HIS A 303 -0.92 15.62 -13.97
C HIS A 303 0.38 15.72 -13.18
N ALA A 304 0.25 15.81 -11.86
CA ALA A 304 1.34 15.93 -10.91
C ALA A 304 1.33 14.80 -9.88
N TYR A 305 2.48 14.51 -9.28
CA TYR A 305 2.61 13.56 -8.18
C TYR A 305 2.07 14.16 -6.90
N SER A 306 1.28 13.40 -6.13
CA SER A 306 0.79 13.81 -4.82
C SER A 306 1.89 13.81 -3.76
N GLY A 307 1.62 14.42 -2.60
CA GLY A 307 2.58 14.54 -1.49
C GLY A 307 3.22 13.22 -1.10
N ASN A 308 2.52 12.08 -1.20
CA ASN A 308 3.08 10.78 -0.84
C ASN A 308 4.39 10.42 -1.58
N TRP A 309 4.66 11.00 -2.75
CA TRP A 309 5.91 10.78 -3.47
C TRP A 309 7.14 11.42 -2.83
N ASP A 310 6.98 12.43 -1.98
CA ASP A 310 8.08 13.04 -1.23
C ASP A 310 8.49 12.25 0.03
N ASN A 311 7.63 11.31 0.47
CA ASN A 311 7.91 10.44 1.59
C ASN A 311 9.05 9.48 1.25
N LYS A 312 10.01 9.40 2.17
CA LYS A 312 11.23 8.60 2.03
C LYS A 312 11.11 7.24 2.71
N TRP A 313 12.00 6.34 2.31
CA TRP A 313 12.16 5.04 2.94
C TRP A 313 12.63 5.21 4.39
N PRO A 314 12.28 4.27 5.29
CA PRO A 314 12.89 4.25 6.61
C PRO A 314 14.42 4.22 6.51
N LEU A 315 15.09 4.98 7.38
CA LEU A 315 16.55 5.02 7.43
C LEU A 315 17.13 3.64 7.77
N SER A 316 18.34 3.37 7.28
CA SER A 316 19.04 2.14 7.64
C SER A 316 19.34 2.10 9.14
N THR A 317 19.33 0.90 9.72
CA THR A 317 19.69 0.71 11.14
C THR A 317 21.13 1.14 11.45
N GLU A 318 22.01 1.19 10.45
CA GLU A 318 23.40 1.63 10.63
C GLU A 318 23.54 3.15 10.70
N THR A 319 22.65 3.91 10.05
CA THR A 319 22.66 5.38 10.04
C THR A 319 21.69 6.00 11.05
N ALA A 320 20.72 5.24 11.56
CA ALA A 320 19.92 5.63 12.70
C ALA A 320 20.83 5.88 13.92
N SER A 321 20.83 7.10 14.46
CA SER A 321 21.63 7.43 15.65
C SER A 321 21.32 6.46 16.79
N ALA A 322 22.27 6.25 17.71
CA ALA A 322 22.10 5.35 18.86
C ALA A 322 20.85 5.64 19.72
N ASN A 323 20.26 6.83 19.61
CA ASN A 323 19.03 7.23 20.30
C ASN A 323 17.74 6.81 19.56
N ASN A 324 17.84 6.39 18.29
CA ASN A 324 16.74 5.90 17.43
C ASN A 324 17.00 4.47 16.91
N ALA A 325 17.96 3.75 17.50
CA ALA A 325 18.42 2.44 17.03
C ALA A 325 17.37 1.31 17.05
N GLY A 326 16.15 1.59 17.55
CA GLY A 326 15.01 0.67 17.54
C GLY A 326 13.96 0.91 16.44
N SER A 327 14.05 1.99 15.64
CA SER A 327 13.01 2.36 14.67
C SER A 327 13.42 2.26 13.20
N GLY A 328 14.69 1.96 12.92
CA GLY A 328 15.18 1.78 11.55
C GLY A 328 14.81 0.42 10.99
N PHE A 329 14.38 0.37 9.72
CA PHE A 329 14.26 -0.90 9.00
C PHE A 329 15.68 -1.47 8.78
N PRO A 330 15.92 -2.80 8.90
CA PRO A 330 17.26 -3.39 8.92
C PRO A 330 17.93 -3.44 7.53
N PHE A 331 18.04 -2.28 6.87
CA PHE A 331 18.86 -2.13 5.68
C PHE A 331 20.34 -2.12 6.05
N ARG A 332 21.15 -2.81 5.24
CA ARG A 332 22.62 -2.79 5.35
C ARG A 332 23.26 -1.51 4.79
N ALA A 333 22.48 -0.71 4.09
CA ALA A 333 22.91 0.53 3.45
C ALA A 333 21.68 1.40 3.19
N ASP A 334 21.88 2.71 3.10
CA ASP A 334 20.82 3.62 2.71
C ASP A 334 20.33 3.31 1.29
N VAL A 335 19.03 3.51 1.06
CA VAL A 335 18.42 3.41 -0.27
C VAL A 335 19.05 4.48 -1.15
N ARG A 336 19.31 4.14 -2.42
CA ARG A 336 19.90 5.12 -3.34
C ARG A 336 18.93 6.30 -3.53
N PRO A 337 19.43 7.55 -3.55
CA PRO A 337 18.60 8.75 -3.66
C PRO A 337 17.57 8.72 -4.80
N GLU A 338 17.94 8.16 -5.95
CA GLU A 338 17.06 8.08 -7.11
C GLU A 338 15.91 7.08 -6.97
N TYR A 339 15.87 6.29 -5.88
CA TYR A 339 14.82 5.32 -5.55
C TYR A 339 14.20 5.55 -4.17
N ASP A 340 14.65 6.58 -3.45
CA ASP A 340 14.22 6.91 -2.10
C ASP A 340 12.90 7.71 -2.12
N TYR A 341 11.82 7.04 -2.51
CA TYR A 341 10.45 7.56 -2.50
C TYR A 341 9.39 6.47 -2.29
N MET A 342 8.25 6.83 -1.69
CA MET A 342 7.13 5.91 -1.41
C MET A 342 6.20 5.73 -2.60
N GLY A 343 5.59 6.81 -3.14
CA GLY A 343 4.82 6.85 -4.39
C GLY A 343 3.82 5.70 -4.63
N ALA A 344 3.60 5.36 -5.91
CA ALA A 344 2.72 4.24 -6.29
C ALA A 344 3.28 2.88 -5.86
N GLU A 345 2.41 2.01 -5.37
CA GLU A 345 2.71 0.65 -4.94
C GLU A 345 1.52 -0.29 -5.21
N ALA A 346 1.82 -1.57 -5.39
CA ALA A 346 0.84 -2.63 -5.59
C ALA A 346 0.90 -3.61 -4.42
N GLY A 347 -0.05 -3.48 -3.50
CA GLY A 347 -0.21 -4.36 -2.36
C GLY A 347 -1.21 -5.48 -2.63
N ILE A 348 -0.79 -6.72 -2.49
CA ILE A 348 -1.61 -7.91 -2.72
C ILE A 348 -1.79 -8.67 -1.41
N SER A 349 -3.02 -9.11 -1.17
CA SER A 349 -3.33 -10.19 -0.24
C SER A 349 -3.93 -11.36 -1.00
N ILE A 350 -3.47 -12.56 -0.66
CA ILE A 350 -4.05 -13.81 -1.15
C ILE A 350 -4.24 -14.74 0.04
N SER A 351 -5.41 -15.36 0.12
CA SER A 351 -5.71 -16.41 1.08
C SER A 351 -5.89 -17.73 0.35
N SER A 352 -5.53 -18.83 1.00
CA SER A 352 -5.84 -20.17 0.51
C SER A 352 -6.00 -21.09 1.69
N SER A 353 -7.08 -21.87 1.68
CA SER A 353 -7.27 -22.92 2.66
C SER A 353 -6.49 -24.17 2.28
N ILE A 354 -5.84 -24.79 3.27
CA ILE A 354 -5.29 -26.14 3.16
C ILE A 354 -6.10 -27.04 4.07
N GLU A 355 -6.73 -28.08 3.52
CA GLU A 355 -7.26 -29.18 4.32
C GLU A 355 -6.14 -29.76 5.18
N LYS A 356 -6.31 -29.79 6.51
CA LYS A 356 -5.33 -30.42 7.39
C LYS A 356 -5.17 -31.89 6.97
N GLY A 357 -3.92 -32.34 6.91
CA GLY A 357 -3.57 -33.68 6.43
C GLY A 357 -4.10 -34.81 7.31
N ILE A 358 -3.59 -36.02 7.10
CA ILE A 358 -4.09 -37.29 7.68
C ILE A 358 -4.10 -37.29 9.23
N ILE A 359 -3.35 -36.39 9.87
CA ILE A 359 -3.24 -36.26 11.33
C ILE A 359 -4.28 -35.26 11.92
N SER A 360 -5.09 -34.58 11.08
CA SER A 360 -6.18 -33.73 11.54
C SER A 360 -7.18 -34.52 12.39
N ARG A 361 -7.68 -33.93 13.47
CA ARG A 361 -8.69 -34.56 14.32
C ARG A 361 -10.12 -34.46 13.76
N ASN A 362 -10.35 -33.53 12.83
CA ASN A 362 -11.66 -33.29 12.21
C ASN A 362 -11.50 -33.23 10.68
N ASP A 363 -12.51 -33.73 9.97
CA ASP A 363 -12.56 -33.75 8.50
C ASP A 363 -12.73 -32.35 7.88
N ASP A 364 -13.21 -31.37 8.66
CA ASP A 364 -13.46 -29.97 8.21
C ASP A 364 -12.41 -28.96 8.69
N ASP A 365 -11.34 -29.44 9.32
CA ASP A 365 -10.29 -28.55 9.83
C ASP A 365 -9.41 -28.10 8.64
N SER A 366 -9.65 -26.91 8.08
CA SER A 366 -8.70 -26.22 7.20
C SER A 366 -7.72 -25.37 8.01
N VAL A 367 -6.57 -25.07 7.42
CA VAL A 367 -5.70 -23.96 7.84
C VAL A 367 -5.74 -22.95 6.72
N ASP A 368 -6.23 -21.75 7.03
CA ASP A 368 -6.15 -20.63 6.11
C ASP A 368 -4.73 -20.09 6.12
N LEU A 369 -4.12 -20.05 4.95
CA LEU A 369 -2.84 -19.44 4.73
C LEU A 369 -3.05 -18.11 4.04
N ASP A 370 -2.74 -17.05 4.77
CA ASP A 370 -2.69 -15.70 4.22
C ASP A 370 -1.26 -15.35 3.84
N TYR A 371 -1.13 -14.73 2.67
CA TYR A 371 0.12 -14.17 2.19
C TYR A 371 -0.11 -12.75 1.71
N LYS A 372 0.73 -11.85 2.20
CA LYS A 372 0.75 -10.44 1.83
C LYS A 372 2.09 -10.11 1.21
N CYS A 373 2.07 -9.39 0.09
CA CYS A 373 3.26 -8.92 -0.58
C CYS A 373 3.01 -7.57 -1.24
N LYS A 374 4.09 -6.83 -1.47
CA LYS A 374 4.05 -5.56 -2.18
C LYS A 374 5.07 -5.54 -3.29
N ALA A 375 4.76 -4.82 -4.35
CA ALA A 375 5.71 -4.43 -5.36
C ALA A 375 5.56 -2.96 -5.72
N LYS A 376 6.62 -2.39 -6.28
CA LYS A 376 6.65 -0.97 -6.65
C LYS A 376 7.33 -0.76 -8.00
N PRO A 377 6.79 0.13 -8.87
CA PRO A 377 7.54 0.65 -10.00
C PRO A 377 8.64 1.60 -9.53
N PHE A 378 9.85 1.38 -10.04
CA PHE A 378 11.03 2.21 -9.82
C PHE A 378 11.48 2.85 -11.12
N GLY A 379 12.00 4.07 -10.98
CA GLY A 379 12.36 4.94 -12.06
C GLY A 379 13.19 6.13 -11.60
N TYR A 380 13.74 6.84 -12.56
CA TYR A 380 14.48 8.08 -12.36
C TYR A 380 14.40 8.93 -13.62
N LEU A 381 14.65 10.22 -13.46
CA LEU A 381 14.86 11.15 -14.56
C LEU A 381 16.35 11.41 -14.73
N THR A 382 16.79 11.51 -15.98
CA THR A 382 18.13 12.00 -16.31
C THR A 382 18.02 13.51 -16.48
N ALA A 383 18.21 14.24 -15.39
CA ALA A 383 18.20 15.69 -15.36
C ALA A 383 19.40 16.18 -14.56
N GLU A 384 19.97 17.30 -14.95
CA GLU A 384 21.10 17.93 -14.26
C GLU A 384 20.58 19.03 -13.32
N PRO A 385 20.60 18.83 -11.99
CA PRO A 385 20.28 19.88 -11.04
C PRO A 385 21.26 21.04 -11.19
N THR A 386 20.74 22.25 -11.25
CA THR A 386 21.53 23.49 -11.20
C THR A 386 22.10 23.73 -9.80
N ASP A 387 21.41 23.28 -8.75
CA ASP A 387 21.91 23.27 -7.37
C ASP A 387 23.10 22.29 -7.23
N PRO A 388 24.31 22.78 -6.90
CA PRO A 388 25.50 21.93 -6.73
C PRO A 388 25.35 20.86 -5.63
N THR A 389 24.55 21.14 -4.61
CA THR A 389 24.27 20.23 -3.48
C THR A 389 23.44 19.05 -3.98
N LEU A 390 22.36 19.32 -4.70
CA LEU A 390 21.52 18.28 -5.30
C LEU A 390 22.28 17.50 -6.35
N LYS A 391 23.09 18.17 -7.17
CA LYS A 391 23.96 17.51 -8.15
C LYS A 391 24.90 16.51 -7.49
N THR A 392 25.53 16.89 -6.38
CA THR A 392 26.41 15.97 -5.62
C THR A 392 25.63 14.78 -5.06
N PHE A 393 24.43 15.02 -4.55
CA PHE A 393 23.58 13.98 -3.96
C PHE A 393 23.06 12.96 -5.00
N TYR A 394 22.79 13.41 -6.23
CA TYR A 394 22.21 12.58 -7.30
C TYR A 394 23.21 12.09 -8.35
N THR A 395 24.50 12.37 -8.17
CA THR A 395 25.55 11.81 -9.03
C THR A 395 25.80 10.36 -8.65
N THR A 396 25.52 9.44 -9.56
CA THR A 396 25.80 8.01 -9.37
C THR A 396 27.30 7.73 -9.38
N SER A 397 27.71 6.56 -8.91
CA SER A 397 29.11 6.10 -8.98
C SER A 397 29.67 6.04 -10.41
N GLY A 398 28.80 6.01 -11.43
CA GLY A 398 29.18 6.03 -12.84
C GLY A 398 29.32 7.44 -13.44
N GLY A 399 29.02 8.49 -12.68
CA GLY A 399 29.03 9.88 -13.15
C GLY A 399 27.72 10.37 -13.76
N ASP A 400 26.74 9.50 -13.99
CA ASP A 400 25.40 9.90 -14.43
C ASP A 400 24.67 10.63 -13.30
N ILE A 401 23.89 11.66 -13.63
CA ILE A 401 23.02 12.34 -12.68
C ILE A 401 21.61 11.78 -12.82
N ARG A 402 21.07 11.23 -11.73
CA ARG A 402 19.74 10.59 -11.70
C ARG A 402 18.93 11.16 -10.55
N VAL A 403 17.87 11.87 -10.89
CA VAL A 403 16.96 12.47 -9.91
C VAL A 403 15.67 11.63 -9.81
N PRO A 404 14.96 11.66 -8.67
CA PRO A 404 13.74 10.88 -8.53
C PRO A 404 12.64 11.37 -9.50
N PRO A 405 11.62 10.53 -9.80
CA PRO A 405 10.55 10.87 -10.74
C PRO A 405 9.81 12.17 -10.42
N TYR A 406 9.65 12.49 -9.14
CA TYR A 406 8.93 13.67 -8.67
C TYR A 406 9.80 14.95 -8.58
N TYR A 407 11.01 14.94 -9.14
CA TYR A 407 11.93 16.10 -9.07
C TYR A 407 11.28 17.41 -9.56
N PHE A 408 10.52 17.36 -10.65
CA PHE A 408 9.74 18.49 -11.18
C PHE A 408 8.27 18.52 -10.69
N GLY A 409 7.86 17.61 -9.82
CA GLY A 409 6.47 17.46 -9.35
C GLY A 409 5.46 17.00 -10.42
N LEU A 410 5.74 17.20 -11.70
CA LEU A 410 4.97 16.70 -12.83
C LEU A 410 5.23 15.21 -13.05
N VAL A 411 4.19 14.48 -13.45
CA VAL A 411 4.35 13.10 -13.90
C VAL A 411 5.11 13.11 -15.23
N LEU A 412 6.22 12.38 -15.30
CA LEU A 412 7.11 12.29 -16.45
C LEU A 412 7.50 10.83 -16.65
N PRO A 413 7.85 10.40 -17.88
CA PRO A 413 8.21 9.01 -18.17
C PRO A 413 9.56 8.68 -17.52
N ALA A 414 9.48 8.05 -16.34
CA ALA A 414 10.64 7.76 -15.49
C ALA A 414 10.76 6.28 -15.13
N PHE A 415 9.66 5.52 -15.16
CA PHE A 415 9.57 4.17 -14.60
C PHE A 415 10.10 3.12 -15.57
N ARG A 416 11.05 2.31 -15.10
CA ARG A 416 11.80 1.35 -15.93
C ARG A 416 11.92 -0.02 -15.29
N GLU A 417 11.80 -0.09 -13.97
CA GLU A 417 12.00 -1.32 -13.21
C GLU A 417 10.84 -1.55 -12.25
N VAL A 418 10.72 -2.80 -11.79
CA VAL A 418 9.76 -3.19 -10.76
C VAL A 418 10.45 -4.15 -9.80
N ARG A 419 10.21 -3.99 -8.51
CA ARG A 419 10.74 -4.87 -7.47
C ARG A 419 9.69 -5.15 -6.41
N LEU A 420 9.81 -6.32 -5.77
CA LEU A 420 9.13 -6.58 -4.51
C LEU A 420 9.71 -5.67 -3.43
N VAL A 421 8.85 -5.21 -2.54
CA VAL A 421 9.20 -4.39 -1.38
C VAL A 421 8.59 -5.00 -0.13
N HIS A 422 9.13 -4.67 1.04
CA HIS A 422 8.58 -5.14 2.30
C HIS A 422 7.15 -4.63 2.50
N SER A 423 6.30 -5.42 3.17
CA SER A 423 4.89 -5.07 3.44
C SER A 423 4.73 -3.77 4.22
N ASP A 424 5.73 -3.41 5.01
CA ASP A 424 5.69 -2.26 5.93
C ASP A 424 6.13 -0.95 5.24
N ILE A 425 6.58 -1.03 3.99
CA ILE A 425 6.93 0.15 3.20
C ILE A 425 5.68 0.64 2.48
N GLY A 426 5.27 1.88 2.73
CA GLY A 426 4.09 2.49 2.12
C GLY A 426 2.77 2.07 2.79
N ASP A 427 1.67 2.13 2.05
CA ASP A 427 0.30 1.99 2.55
C ASP A 427 0.01 0.54 2.98
N PRO A 428 -0.53 0.27 4.18
CA PRO A 428 -0.64 -1.09 4.70
C PRO A 428 -1.50 -2.00 3.80
N VAL A 429 -1.07 -3.26 3.64
CA VAL A 429 -1.92 -4.30 3.02
C VAL A 429 -2.81 -4.91 4.10
N LEU A 430 -4.09 -4.57 4.04
CA LEU A 430 -5.08 -5.00 5.02
C LEU A 430 -5.44 -6.47 4.79
N SER A 431 -5.94 -7.13 5.85
CA SER A 431 -6.62 -8.41 5.65
C SER A 431 -7.99 -8.15 5.01
N PRO A 432 -8.56 -9.13 4.28
CA PRO A 432 -9.91 -9.01 3.74
C PRO A 432 -10.94 -8.62 4.82
N ALA A 433 -10.86 -9.25 5.99
CA ALA A 433 -11.76 -8.99 7.10
C ALA A 433 -11.63 -7.56 7.65
N PHE A 434 -10.42 -7.03 7.74
CA PHE A 434 -10.21 -5.65 8.23
C PHE A 434 -10.63 -4.62 7.20
N TYR A 435 -10.37 -4.88 5.92
CA TYR A 435 -10.85 -4.04 4.82
C TYR A 435 -12.39 -3.93 4.87
N LYS A 436 -13.10 -5.05 4.97
CA LYS A 436 -14.57 -5.08 5.10
C LYS A 436 -15.05 -4.30 6.33
N HIS A 437 -14.36 -4.45 7.45
CA HIS A 437 -14.68 -3.74 8.67
C HIS A 437 -14.58 -2.21 8.50
N VAL A 438 -13.44 -1.71 8.04
CA VAL A 438 -13.21 -0.28 7.83
C VAL A 438 -14.19 0.27 6.80
N LYS A 439 -14.39 -0.44 5.69
CA LYS A 439 -15.21 0.05 4.59
C LYS A 439 -16.72 0.00 4.88
N TYR A 440 -17.22 -1.12 5.41
CA TYR A 440 -18.66 -1.38 5.46
C TYR A 440 -19.26 -1.29 6.86
N HIS A 441 -18.49 -1.53 7.92
CA HIS A 441 -19.04 -1.61 9.28
C HIS A 441 -18.77 -0.35 10.10
N LEU A 442 -17.69 0.35 9.79
CA LEU A 442 -17.26 1.51 10.56
C LEU A 442 -18.25 2.67 10.46
N HIS A 443 -18.71 3.01 9.26
CA HIS A 443 -19.63 4.12 9.07
C HIS A 443 -21.02 3.88 9.72
N PRO A 444 -21.66 2.70 9.57
CA PRO A 444 -22.86 2.37 10.35
C PRO A 444 -22.65 2.46 11.86
N TYR A 445 -21.52 1.98 12.39
CA TYR A 445 -21.20 2.10 13.81
C TYR A 445 -21.07 3.56 14.28
N LEU A 446 -20.46 4.44 13.48
CA LEU A 446 -20.36 5.86 13.83
C LEU A 446 -21.74 6.55 13.88
N ASN A 447 -22.70 6.08 13.09
CA ASN A 447 -24.04 6.66 13.02
C ASN A 447 -24.99 6.08 14.08
N ASP A 448 -24.98 4.77 14.27
CA ASP A 448 -25.99 4.04 15.05
C ASP A 448 -25.42 3.33 16.30
N GLY A 449 -24.10 3.42 16.53
CA GLY A 449 -23.40 2.83 17.66
C GLY A 449 -23.38 1.30 17.63
N LEU A 450 -23.39 0.69 18.83
CA LEU A 450 -23.33 -0.76 19.05
C LEU A 450 -24.40 -1.55 18.26
N GLY A 451 -25.55 -0.94 17.96
CA GLY A 451 -26.65 -1.60 17.27
C GLY A 451 -26.36 -1.94 15.81
N ALA A 452 -25.38 -1.27 15.18
CA ALA A 452 -25.00 -1.48 13.79
C ALA A 452 -23.78 -2.39 13.59
N LEU A 453 -23.21 -2.94 14.67
CA LEU A 453 -22.07 -3.84 14.60
C LEU A 453 -22.47 -5.22 14.07
N ASP A 454 -21.72 -5.74 13.09
CA ASP A 454 -21.91 -7.11 12.59
C ASP A 454 -21.29 -8.12 13.57
N PRO A 455 -22.08 -9.05 14.16
CA PRO A 455 -21.56 -10.06 15.09
C PRO A 455 -20.58 -11.06 14.47
N ASN A 456 -20.59 -11.21 13.14
CA ASN A 456 -19.68 -12.10 12.42
C ASN A 456 -18.32 -11.44 12.14
N CYS A 457 -18.24 -10.11 12.20
CA CYS A 457 -17.00 -9.39 11.98
C CYS A 457 -16.12 -9.43 13.24
N PRO A 458 -14.88 -9.95 13.18
CA PRO A 458 -14.01 -10.04 14.35
C PRO A 458 -13.67 -8.66 14.94
N TYR A 459 -13.55 -7.64 14.09
CA TYR A 459 -13.23 -6.27 14.51
C TYR A 459 -14.43 -5.53 15.10
N CYS A 460 -15.65 -5.77 14.61
CA CYS A 460 -16.87 -5.30 15.27
C CYS A 460 -17.00 -5.87 16.69
N ARG A 461 -16.65 -7.14 16.92
CA ARG A 461 -16.64 -7.72 18.27
C ARG A 461 -15.62 -7.02 19.18
N LEU A 462 -14.47 -6.63 18.65
CA LEU A 462 -13.49 -5.85 19.41
C LEU A 462 -14.03 -4.44 19.73
N LEU A 463 -14.73 -3.76 18.80
CA LEU A 463 -15.39 -2.50 19.13
C LEU A 463 -16.47 -2.65 20.20
N ALA A 464 -17.25 -3.74 20.15
CA ALA A 464 -18.22 -4.03 21.20
C ALA A 464 -17.53 -4.19 22.57
N ILE A 465 -16.38 -4.86 22.61
CA ILE A 465 -15.57 -4.96 23.83
C ILE A 465 -15.05 -3.59 24.27
N TRP A 466 -14.55 -2.77 23.34
CA TRP A 466 -14.07 -1.41 23.63
C TRP A 466 -15.12 -0.57 24.37
N GLU A 467 -16.38 -0.66 23.95
CA GLU A 467 -17.50 0.07 24.56
C GLU A 467 -17.86 -0.44 25.96
N GLU A 468 -17.42 -1.65 26.32
CA GLU A 468 -17.62 -2.27 27.63
C GLU A 468 -16.40 -2.14 28.57
N LEU A 469 -15.25 -1.68 28.06
CA LEU A 469 -14.04 -1.55 28.86
C LEU A 469 -14.17 -0.43 29.90
N ASP A 470 -13.59 -0.67 31.08
CA ASP A 470 -13.41 0.37 32.11
C ASP A 470 -12.24 1.27 31.73
N LEU A 471 -12.51 2.29 30.92
CA LEU A 471 -11.49 3.20 30.38
C LEU A 471 -10.82 4.04 31.49
N GLU A 472 -11.54 4.36 32.57
CA GLU A 472 -10.96 5.07 33.72
C GLU A 472 -9.92 4.19 34.44
N ALA A 473 -10.25 2.90 34.65
CA ALA A 473 -9.28 1.94 35.19
C ALA A 473 -8.09 1.73 34.25
N GLY A 474 -8.33 1.71 32.93
CA GLY A 474 -7.28 1.63 31.92
C GLY A 474 -6.32 2.82 31.96
N GLN A 475 -6.85 4.05 32.05
CA GLN A 475 -6.04 5.26 32.19
C GLN A 475 -5.24 5.25 33.49
N ALA A 476 -5.87 4.90 34.62
CA ALA A 476 -5.17 4.78 35.90
C ALA A 476 -4.05 3.75 35.87
N TRP A 477 -4.25 2.63 35.16
CA TRP A 477 -3.22 1.61 34.96
C TRP A 477 -2.05 2.14 34.15
N LEU A 478 -2.31 2.89 33.07
CA LEU A 478 -1.28 3.51 32.24
C LEU A 478 -0.49 4.56 33.02
N ASP A 479 -1.16 5.39 33.80
CA ASP A 479 -0.51 6.38 34.67
C ASP A 479 0.41 5.69 35.70
N GLU A 480 -0.03 4.57 36.29
CA GLU A 480 0.81 3.78 37.20
C GLU A 480 2.01 3.15 36.45
N ALA A 481 1.79 2.58 35.28
CA ALA A 481 2.84 1.97 34.47
C ALA A 481 3.91 3.00 34.07
N ASN A 482 3.47 4.16 33.58
CA ASN A 482 4.34 5.26 33.15
C ASN A 482 5.02 6.00 34.32
N SER A 483 4.52 5.87 35.55
CA SER A 483 5.22 6.34 36.75
C SER A 483 6.48 5.52 37.10
N LYS A 484 6.58 4.29 36.59
CA LYS A 484 7.71 3.39 36.79
C LYS A 484 8.76 3.60 35.70
N SER A 485 10.04 3.38 36.02
CA SER A 485 11.15 3.60 35.09
C SER A 485 11.84 2.31 34.69
N GLY A 486 12.26 2.20 33.43
CA GLY A 486 13.05 1.04 32.96
C GLY A 486 12.28 -0.27 33.13
N SER A 487 12.97 -1.31 33.63
CA SER A 487 12.40 -2.65 33.82
C SER A 487 11.20 -2.73 34.77
N ASP A 488 10.97 -1.69 35.59
CA ASP A 488 9.82 -1.65 36.49
C ASP A 488 8.54 -1.19 35.77
N ASN A 489 8.65 -0.54 34.61
CA ASN A 489 7.50 -0.22 33.78
C ASN A 489 7.08 -1.50 33.03
N PRO A 490 5.86 -2.02 33.25
CA PRO A 490 5.39 -3.22 32.55
C PRO A 490 5.39 -3.06 31.03
N CYS A 491 5.28 -1.83 30.53
CA CYS A 491 5.30 -1.49 29.11
C CYS A 491 6.70 -1.27 28.53
N TYR A 492 7.72 -1.27 29.37
CA TYR A 492 9.09 -1.16 28.91
C TYR A 492 9.53 -2.45 28.24
N THR A 493 9.65 -2.41 26.92
CA THR A 493 10.43 -3.39 26.18
C THR A 493 11.89 -2.99 26.26
N GLU A 494 12.75 -3.83 26.84
CA GLU A 494 14.20 -3.61 26.78
C GLU A 494 14.60 -3.36 25.32
N PRO A 495 15.35 -2.29 25.00
CA PRO A 495 15.87 -2.09 23.66
C PRO A 495 16.71 -3.33 23.33
N GLY A 496 16.18 -4.17 22.45
CA GLY A 496 16.78 -5.46 22.14
C GLY A 496 18.24 -5.25 21.76
N GLY A 497 19.16 -5.71 22.61
CA GLY A 497 20.59 -5.67 22.31
C GLY A 497 20.79 -6.33 20.96
N GLY A 498 21.42 -5.61 20.01
CA GLY A 498 21.61 -6.00 18.61
C GLY A 498 22.36 -7.33 18.43
N GLY A 499 21.67 -8.43 18.71
CA GLY A 499 22.15 -9.79 18.62
C GLY A 499 21.50 -10.49 17.44
N GLY A 500 22.18 -10.43 16.29
CA GLY A 500 21.95 -11.34 15.16
C GLY A 500 20.72 -11.01 14.32
N ALA A 501 20.98 -10.58 13.08
CA ALA A 501 20.01 -10.50 12.00
C ALA A 501 19.37 -11.87 11.74
N GLY A 502 18.30 -12.16 12.47
CA GLY A 502 17.39 -13.28 12.28
C GLY A 502 15.97 -12.73 12.26
N GLY A 503 15.69 -11.81 11.33
CA GLY A 503 14.35 -11.29 11.08
C GLY A 503 13.45 -12.38 10.52
N GLY A 504 12.99 -13.27 11.39
CA GLY A 504 11.73 -13.96 11.17
C GLY A 504 10.66 -12.90 11.28
N ALA A 505 10.10 -12.49 10.14
CA ALA A 505 8.89 -11.70 10.11
C ALA A 505 7.80 -12.44 10.90
N SER A 506 7.63 -12.08 12.17
CA SER A 506 6.39 -12.26 12.88
C SER A 506 5.42 -11.19 12.38
N GLY A 507 5.11 -11.25 11.09
CA GLY A 507 3.88 -10.64 10.60
C GLY A 507 2.75 -11.44 11.23
N GLY A 508 2.06 -10.83 12.17
CA GLY A 508 0.84 -11.38 12.75
C GLY A 508 -0.12 -11.74 11.62
N SER A 509 -0.33 -13.04 11.47
CA SER A 509 -1.60 -13.62 11.07
C SER A 509 -2.62 -13.41 12.19
#